data_AF-A0A0H4BYX8-F1
#
_entry.id   AF-A0A0H4BYX8-F1
#
_cell.length_a   1.000
_cell.length_b   1.000
_cell.length_c   1.000
_cell.angle_alpha   90.00
_cell.angle_beta   90.00
_cell.angle_gamma   90.00
#
_symmetry.space_group_name_H-M   'P 1'
#
loop_
_entity.id
_entity.type
_entity.pdbx_description
1 polymer ?
#
loop_
_entity_poly.entity_id
_entity_poly.type
_entity_poly.pdbx_seq_one_letter_code
_entity_poly.pdbx_strand_id
1 'polypeptide(L)'
;MDTSARLDLPLGQGLVGSPEAVADALGVPLPLTPAQRAAYEEEIRNAQADVAGYLNRSLVPRLMTVRGVTPRWTDALDDITAWPVHLDDIAEVVTYRTNPDGTYDVDLLVGLNGAHEEAVVRYVVAHAAEMVRQRPDQSGGAGRRVSSVSAEGQSISYESAPAAGQAGALPSIDSLKSLRRLLFEPLSRPPRAPWPYSSTRPRRWR
;
A
#
# COMPACT_ATOMS: atom_id res chain seq x y z
N MET A 1 -17.48 -16.52 -20.44
CA MET A 1 -16.56 -16.72 -19.32
C MET A 1 -15.19 -16.30 -19.83
N ASP A 2 -14.75 -15.09 -19.44
CA ASP A 2 -13.37 -14.61 -19.58
C ASP A 2 -13.27 -13.37 -18.67
N THR A 3 -12.77 -13.56 -17.46
CA THR A 3 -12.68 -12.54 -16.39
C THR A 3 -11.22 -12.18 -16.09
N SER A 4 -10.34 -12.38 -17.07
CA SER A 4 -8.89 -12.44 -16.94
C SER A 4 -8.23 -11.34 -17.77
N ALA A 5 -8.46 -10.07 -17.43
CA ALA A 5 -7.62 -8.96 -17.90
C ALA A 5 -7.96 -7.66 -17.17
N ARG A 6 -7.38 -7.46 -15.97
CA ARG A 6 -6.92 -6.17 -15.43
C ARG A 6 -6.35 -6.40 -14.03
N LEU A 7 -5.34 -7.27 -13.99
CA LEU A 7 -4.24 -7.08 -13.05
C LEU A 7 -3.53 -5.82 -13.54
N ASP A 8 -3.83 -4.67 -12.94
CA ASP A 8 -2.99 -3.49 -13.09
C ASP A 8 -1.67 -3.81 -12.39
N LEU A 9 -0.71 -4.26 -13.19
CA LEU A 9 0.70 -4.22 -12.84
C LEU A 9 1.08 -2.76 -12.50
N PRO A 10 1.92 -2.53 -11.49
CA PRO A 10 2.28 -1.19 -11.05
C PRO A 10 3.29 -0.58 -12.04
N LEU A 11 2.83 -0.14 -13.21
CA LEU A 11 3.66 0.65 -14.13
C LEU A 11 2.99 1.94 -14.64
N GLY A 12 1.71 2.17 -14.34
CA GLY A 12 0.99 3.34 -14.86
C GLY A 12 0.53 4.37 -13.83
N GLN A 13 0.00 3.92 -12.68
CA GLN A 13 -0.82 4.79 -11.82
C GLN A 13 -0.34 4.92 -10.36
N GLY A 14 0.61 4.07 -9.92
CA GLY A 14 1.10 4.08 -8.54
C GLY A 14 0.06 3.64 -7.47
N LEU A 15 -1.07 3.10 -7.90
CA LEU A 15 -2.10 2.55 -7.02
C LEU A 15 -1.80 1.09 -6.66
N VAL A 16 -2.00 0.74 -5.39
CA VAL A 16 -1.80 -0.62 -4.86
C VAL A 16 -3.03 -1.51 -5.09
N GLY A 17 -4.19 -0.93 -5.39
CA GLY A 17 -5.42 -1.66 -5.71
C GLY A 17 -6.21 -0.95 -6.81
N SER A 18 -7.22 -1.63 -7.35
CA SER A 18 -8.09 -1.09 -8.39
C SER A 18 -9.42 -0.57 -7.84
N PRO A 19 -10.02 0.45 -8.49
CA PRO A 19 -11.39 0.89 -8.21
C PRO A 19 -12.42 -0.24 -8.30
N GLU A 20 -12.21 -1.18 -9.23
CA GLU A 20 -13.06 -2.35 -9.41
C GLU A 20 -12.98 -3.31 -8.21
N ALA A 21 -11.81 -3.48 -7.58
CA ALA A 21 -11.68 -4.27 -6.36
C ALA A 21 -12.41 -3.62 -5.16
N VAL A 22 -12.42 -2.29 -5.09
CA VAL A 22 -13.21 -1.55 -4.10
C VAL A 22 -14.71 -1.72 -4.37
N ALA A 23 -15.13 -1.68 -5.62
CA ALA A 23 -16.52 -1.91 -6.00
C ALA A 23 -17.01 -3.32 -5.62
N ASP A 24 -16.18 -4.34 -5.85
CA ASP A 24 -16.47 -5.72 -5.44
C ASP A 24 -16.62 -5.84 -3.91
N ALA A 25 -15.72 -5.22 -3.15
CA ALA A 25 -15.81 -5.16 -1.68
C ALA A 25 -17.05 -4.39 -1.16
N LEU A 26 -17.61 -3.51 -1.98
CA LEU A 26 -18.83 -2.76 -1.71
C LEU A 26 -20.10 -3.42 -2.26
N GLY A 27 -19.99 -4.48 -3.06
CA GLY A 27 -21.11 -5.09 -3.78
C GLY A 27 -21.73 -4.20 -4.85
N VAL A 28 -20.97 -3.23 -5.38
CA VAL A 28 -21.42 -2.31 -6.43
C VAL A 28 -21.29 -2.98 -7.80
N PRO A 29 -22.37 -3.05 -8.60
CA PRO A 29 -22.32 -3.71 -9.89
C PRO A 29 -21.43 -2.96 -10.89
N LEU A 30 -20.72 -3.73 -11.72
CA LEU A 30 -19.92 -3.23 -12.83
C LEU A 30 -20.79 -3.03 -14.09
N PRO A 31 -20.44 -2.11 -15.01
CA PRO A 31 -19.26 -1.24 -14.99
C PRO A 31 -19.43 0.00 -14.11
N LEU A 32 -18.33 0.45 -13.50
CA LEU A 32 -18.30 1.71 -12.77
C LEU A 32 -18.47 2.91 -13.70
N THR A 33 -19.23 3.90 -13.23
CA THR A 33 -19.24 5.23 -13.85
C THR A 33 -17.88 5.92 -13.68
N PRO A 34 -17.49 6.84 -14.58
CA PRO A 34 -16.23 7.58 -14.44
C PRO A 34 -16.11 8.33 -13.10
N ALA A 35 -17.22 8.87 -12.59
CA ALA A 35 -17.26 9.55 -11.30
C ALA A 35 -17.02 8.59 -10.11
N GLN A 36 -17.63 7.40 -10.13
CA GLN A 36 -17.38 6.37 -9.11
C GLN A 36 -15.93 5.90 -9.15
N ARG A 37 -15.39 5.67 -10.36
CA ARG A 37 -13.99 5.27 -10.53
C ARG A 37 -13.04 6.31 -9.93
N ALA A 38 -13.20 7.58 -10.27
CA ALA A 38 -12.35 8.66 -9.73
C ALA A 38 -12.47 8.79 -8.20
N ALA A 39 -13.67 8.62 -7.64
CA ALA A 39 -13.88 8.64 -6.19
C ALA A 39 -13.19 7.47 -5.49
N TYR A 40 -13.25 6.25 -6.05
CA TYR A 40 -12.60 5.09 -5.48
C TYR A 40 -11.07 5.17 -5.60
N GLU A 41 -10.55 5.70 -6.71
CA GLU A 41 -9.11 5.98 -6.84
C GLU A 41 -8.61 6.94 -5.76
N GLU A 42 -9.38 7.97 -5.43
CA GLU A 42 -9.04 8.91 -4.36
C GLU A 42 -8.97 8.21 -2.99
N GLU A 43 -9.96 7.36 -2.67
CA GLU A 43 -9.94 6.63 -1.39
C GLU A 43 -8.82 5.58 -1.34
N ILE A 44 -8.47 4.96 -2.46
CA ILE A 44 -7.30 4.09 -2.56
C ILE A 44 -6.02 4.90 -2.26
N ARG A 45 -5.86 6.10 -2.83
CA ARG A 45 -4.70 6.97 -2.56
C ARG A 45 -4.60 7.36 -1.09
N ASN A 46 -5.73 7.70 -0.45
CA ASN A 46 -5.77 8.02 0.98
C ASN A 46 -5.34 6.82 1.83
N ALA A 47 -5.93 5.64 1.58
CA ALA A 47 -5.59 4.41 2.28
C ALA A 47 -4.10 4.02 2.09
N GLN A 48 -3.56 4.18 0.88
CA GLN A 48 -2.13 3.98 0.61
C GLN A 48 -1.26 4.96 1.39
N ALA A 49 -1.65 6.23 1.49
CA ALA A 49 -0.91 7.24 2.24
C ALA A 49 -0.83 6.90 3.73
N ASP A 50 -1.92 6.38 4.31
CA ASP A 50 -1.95 5.94 5.70
C ASP A 50 -1.01 4.75 5.94
N VAL A 51 -1.02 3.77 5.05
CA VAL A 51 -0.08 2.63 5.13
C VAL A 51 1.37 3.10 4.94
N ALA A 52 1.62 3.97 3.97
CA ALA A 52 2.95 4.54 3.75
C ALA A 52 3.44 5.32 4.97
N GLY A 53 2.54 6.06 5.64
CA GLY A 53 2.81 6.75 6.91
C GLY A 53 3.11 5.78 8.06
N TYR A 54 2.34 4.70 8.19
CA TYR A 54 2.54 3.69 9.22
C TYR A 54 3.85 2.90 9.06
N LEU A 55 4.15 2.50 7.82
CA LEU A 55 5.39 1.80 7.47
C LEU A 55 6.60 2.76 7.40
N ASN A 56 6.35 4.06 7.32
CA ASN A 56 7.36 5.10 7.05
C ASN A 56 8.19 4.78 5.78
N ARG A 57 7.53 4.26 4.75
CA ARG A 57 8.14 3.76 3.51
C ARG A 57 7.18 3.95 2.33
N SER A 58 7.72 4.19 1.14
CA SER A 58 6.92 4.22 -0.09
C SER A 58 6.40 2.82 -0.42
N LEU A 59 5.12 2.74 -0.81
CA LEU A 59 4.50 1.52 -1.37
C LEU A 59 4.66 1.40 -2.89
N VAL A 60 5.19 2.45 -3.51
CA VAL A 60 5.50 2.47 -4.93
C VAL A 60 7.02 2.37 -5.07
N PRO A 61 7.53 1.30 -5.69
CA PRO A 61 8.96 1.14 -5.89
C PRO A 61 9.45 2.17 -6.92
N ARG A 62 10.70 2.58 -6.77
CA ARG A 62 11.35 3.51 -7.69
C ARG A 62 12.14 2.71 -8.73
N LEU A 63 11.94 3.03 -10.00
CA LEU A 63 12.81 2.54 -11.07
C LEU A 63 14.16 3.26 -11.02
N MET A 64 15.25 2.49 -10.99
CA MET A 64 16.62 2.96 -10.97
C MET A 64 17.45 2.16 -11.96
N THR A 65 18.09 2.86 -12.91
CA THR A 65 19.04 2.24 -13.83
C THR A 65 20.46 2.36 -13.30
N VAL A 66 21.16 1.24 -13.20
CA VAL A 66 22.58 1.16 -12.90
C VAL A 66 23.32 0.82 -14.18
N ARG A 67 24.29 1.65 -14.58
CA ARG A 67 24.95 1.53 -15.88
C ARG A 67 26.37 1.01 -15.77
N GLY A 68 26.80 0.28 -16.78
CA GLY A 68 28.19 -0.15 -16.93
C GLY A 68 28.69 -1.05 -15.80
N VAL A 69 27.82 -1.89 -15.22
CA VAL A 69 28.20 -2.79 -14.12
C VAL A 69 28.60 -4.16 -14.63
N THR A 70 29.56 -4.78 -13.94
CA THR A 70 29.94 -6.17 -14.18
C THR A 70 29.34 -7.03 -13.08
N PRO A 71 28.60 -8.11 -13.42
CA PRO A 71 28.03 -8.99 -12.41
C PRO A 71 29.15 -9.77 -11.71
N ARG A 72 28.93 -10.10 -10.44
CA ARG A 72 29.84 -10.92 -9.62
C ARG A 72 29.88 -12.38 -10.10
N TRP A 73 28.78 -12.85 -10.67
CA TRP A 73 28.60 -14.18 -11.25
C TRP A 73 27.56 -14.11 -12.37
N THR A 74 27.57 -15.08 -13.29
CA THR A 74 26.80 -15.03 -14.55
C THR A 74 25.63 -16.02 -14.61
N ASP A 75 25.49 -16.87 -13.61
CA ASP A 75 24.48 -17.93 -13.50
C ASP A 75 23.11 -17.46 -12.98
N ALA A 76 23.04 -16.25 -12.39
CA ALA A 76 21.81 -15.71 -11.80
C ALA A 76 21.68 -14.18 -11.99
N LEU A 77 21.67 -13.69 -13.22
CA LEU A 77 21.60 -12.24 -13.53
C LEU A 77 20.27 -11.57 -13.09
N ASP A 78 19.21 -12.35 -12.88
CA ASP A 78 17.94 -11.86 -12.35
C ASP A 78 17.98 -11.63 -10.82
N ASP A 79 19.00 -12.15 -10.13
CA ASP A 79 19.17 -11.97 -8.69
C ASP A 79 19.92 -10.65 -8.41
N ILE A 80 19.37 -9.83 -7.49
CA ILE A 80 20.00 -8.59 -7.05
C ILE A 80 21.42 -8.81 -6.52
N THR A 81 21.68 -9.97 -5.91
CA THR A 81 22.97 -10.30 -5.32
C THR A 81 24.08 -10.50 -6.36
N ALA A 82 23.72 -10.79 -7.62
CA ALA A 82 24.67 -10.87 -8.73
C ALA A 82 25.30 -9.51 -9.06
N TRP A 83 24.66 -8.42 -8.66
CA TRP A 83 25.09 -7.07 -9.03
C TRP A 83 25.88 -6.41 -7.91
N PRO A 84 26.97 -5.67 -8.22
CA PRO A 84 27.79 -5.00 -7.22
C PRO A 84 27.14 -3.69 -6.74
N VAL A 85 25.87 -3.73 -6.36
CA VAL A 85 25.09 -2.58 -5.88
C VAL A 85 24.89 -2.69 -4.37
N HIS A 86 24.90 -1.56 -3.67
CA HIS A 86 24.55 -1.47 -2.25
C HIS A 86 23.35 -0.53 -2.16
N LEU A 87 22.23 -1.05 -1.68
CA LEU A 87 20.97 -0.34 -1.61
C LEU A 87 20.46 -0.45 -0.18
N ASP A 88 20.00 0.68 0.38
CA ASP A 88 19.43 0.75 1.72
C ASP A 88 18.02 0.14 1.82
N ASP A 89 17.53 -0.46 0.72
CA ASP A 89 16.18 -0.97 0.60
C ASP A 89 16.10 -2.23 -0.27
N ILE A 90 14.97 -2.94 -0.20
CA ILE A 90 14.67 -4.11 -1.02
C ILE A 90 14.75 -3.71 -2.50
N ALA A 91 15.45 -4.51 -3.31
CA ALA A 91 15.55 -4.28 -4.73
C ALA A 91 15.36 -5.55 -5.55
N GLU A 92 14.72 -5.39 -6.68
CA GLU A 92 14.42 -6.45 -7.64
C GLU A 92 14.97 -6.06 -9.01
N VAL A 93 15.59 -7.01 -9.72
CA VAL A 93 16.07 -6.79 -11.09
C VAL A 93 14.88 -6.92 -12.03
N VAL A 94 14.60 -5.88 -12.81
CA VAL A 94 13.53 -5.90 -13.81
C VAL A 94 14.05 -6.41 -15.14
N THR A 95 15.16 -5.83 -15.58
CA THR A 95 15.79 -6.16 -16.85
C THR A 95 17.24 -5.77 -16.81
N TYR A 96 18.06 -6.44 -17.61
CA TYR A 96 19.45 -6.09 -17.84
C TYR A 96 19.74 -6.10 -19.34
N ARG A 97 20.66 -5.26 -19.77
CA ARG A 97 21.10 -5.12 -21.15
C ARG A 97 22.61 -5.22 -21.20
N THR A 98 23.13 -6.09 -22.03
CA THR A 98 24.57 -6.20 -22.25
C THR A 98 25.06 -5.08 -23.15
N ASN A 99 26.14 -4.43 -22.75
CA ASN A 99 26.83 -3.39 -23.50
C ASN A 99 27.93 -4.00 -24.39
N PRO A 100 28.36 -3.30 -25.46
CA PRO A 100 29.42 -3.80 -26.34
C PRO A 100 30.78 -4.05 -25.67
N ASP A 101 31.03 -3.41 -24.53
CA ASP A 101 32.23 -3.57 -23.71
C ASP A 101 32.17 -4.77 -22.74
N GLY A 102 31.08 -5.56 -22.79
CA GLY A 102 30.85 -6.70 -21.90
C GLY A 102 30.29 -6.33 -20.53
N THR A 103 30.02 -5.05 -20.27
CA THR A 103 29.31 -4.59 -19.06
C THR A 103 27.79 -4.69 -19.25
N TYR A 104 27.03 -4.39 -18.20
CA TYR A 104 25.58 -4.43 -18.23
C TYR A 104 24.97 -3.13 -17.72
N ASP A 105 23.86 -2.73 -18.34
CA ASP A 105 22.94 -1.73 -17.83
C ASP A 105 21.73 -2.45 -17.23
N VAL A 106 21.51 -2.27 -15.93
CA VAL A 106 20.52 -3.01 -15.14
C VAL A 106 19.45 -2.05 -14.63
N ASP A 107 18.20 -2.33 -14.95
CA ASP A 107 17.05 -1.61 -14.43
C ASP A 107 16.53 -2.35 -13.19
N LEU A 108 16.51 -1.64 -12.07
CA LEU A 108 16.13 -2.13 -10.75
C LEU A 108 14.84 -1.45 -10.28
N LEU A 109 13.96 -2.20 -9.62
CA LEU A 109 12.91 -1.63 -8.77
C LEU A 109 13.40 -1.63 -7.33
N VAL A 110 13.53 -0.44 -6.76
CA VAL A 110 14.01 -0.26 -5.38
C VAL A 110 12.85 0.23 -4.52
N GLY A 111 12.54 -0.51 -3.46
CA GLY A 111 11.47 -0.20 -2.50
C GLY A 111 10.44 -1.32 -2.36
N LEU A 112 9.48 -1.11 -1.46
CA LEU A 112 8.38 -2.05 -1.25
C LEU A 112 7.41 -1.94 -2.42
N ASN A 113 7.14 -3.04 -3.11
CA ASN A 113 6.07 -3.09 -4.09
C ASN A 113 4.76 -3.47 -3.40
N GLY A 114 4.04 -2.47 -2.90
CA GLY A 114 2.79 -2.68 -2.16
C GLY A 114 1.71 -3.41 -2.97
N ALA A 115 1.75 -3.35 -4.30
CA ALA A 115 0.80 -4.04 -5.18
C ALA A 115 1.04 -5.56 -5.24
N HIS A 116 2.26 -6.02 -4.96
CA HIS A 116 2.58 -7.46 -4.87
C HIS A 116 2.45 -8.01 -3.45
N GLU A 117 2.24 -7.14 -2.46
CA GLU A 117 2.07 -7.52 -1.06
C GLU A 117 0.58 -7.71 -0.74
N GLU A 118 0.12 -8.96 -0.71
CA GLU A 118 -1.29 -9.31 -0.50
C GLU A 118 -1.90 -8.63 0.74
N ALA A 119 -1.15 -8.57 1.85
CA ALA A 119 -1.60 -7.93 3.08
C ALA A 119 -1.83 -6.42 2.90
N VAL A 120 -0.97 -5.74 2.13
CA VAL A 120 -1.09 -4.31 1.84
C VAL A 120 -2.29 -4.08 0.92
N VAL A 121 -2.42 -4.85 -0.16
CA VAL A 121 -3.56 -4.76 -1.09
C VAL A 121 -4.87 -4.95 -0.34
N ARG A 122 -4.97 -6.01 0.47
CA ARG A 122 -6.17 -6.33 1.25
C ARG A 122 -6.52 -5.22 2.24
N TYR A 123 -5.53 -4.64 2.93
CA TYR A 123 -5.77 -3.52 3.83
C TYR A 123 -6.26 -2.29 3.08
N VAL A 124 -5.57 -1.88 2.01
CA VAL A 124 -5.89 -0.69 1.23
C VAL A 124 -7.31 -0.77 0.65
N VAL A 125 -7.67 -1.90 0.03
CA VAL A 125 -9.02 -2.10 -0.55
C VAL A 125 -10.10 -2.08 0.53
N ALA A 126 -9.89 -2.78 1.64
CA ALA A 126 -10.88 -2.83 2.72
C ALA A 126 -11.04 -1.46 3.40
N HIS A 127 -9.95 -0.72 3.59
CA HIS A 127 -9.97 0.62 4.18
C HIS A 127 -10.64 1.63 3.24
N ALA A 128 -10.28 1.63 1.95
CA ALA A 128 -10.92 2.48 0.95
C ALA A 128 -12.43 2.21 0.86
N ALA A 129 -12.84 0.93 0.86
CA ALA A 129 -14.26 0.56 0.87
C ALA A 129 -14.98 1.10 2.12
N GLU A 130 -14.35 1.00 3.30
CA GLU A 130 -14.93 1.54 4.53
C GLU A 130 -15.05 3.07 4.50
N MET A 131 -14.04 3.77 3.97
CA MET A 131 -14.10 5.23 3.79
C MET A 131 -15.25 5.64 2.86
N VAL A 132 -15.46 4.91 1.77
CA VAL A 132 -16.62 5.13 0.89
C VAL A 132 -17.94 4.92 1.64
N ARG A 133 -18.08 3.88 2.46
CA ARG A 133 -19.30 3.62 3.26
C ARG A 133 -19.61 4.73 4.26
N GLN A 134 -18.58 5.43 4.73
CA GLN A 134 -18.70 6.49 5.72
C GLN A 134 -18.88 7.89 5.12
N ARG A 135 -18.78 8.06 3.78
CA ARG A 135 -18.96 9.36 3.13
C ARG A 135 -20.40 9.90 3.35
N PRO A 136 -20.57 11.12 3.87
CA PRO A 136 -21.88 11.71 4.16
C PRO A 136 -22.68 12.07 2.89
N ASP A 137 -21.99 12.31 1.77
CA ASP A 137 -22.59 12.88 0.55
C ASP A 137 -23.12 11.82 -0.44
N GLN A 138 -22.90 10.52 -0.18
CA GLN A 138 -23.42 9.43 -1.02
C GLN A 138 -24.71 8.86 -0.41
N SER A 139 -25.79 9.63 -0.53
CA SER A 139 -27.17 9.26 -0.17
C SER A 139 -27.81 8.25 -1.15
N GLY A 140 -27.10 7.15 -1.45
CA GLY A 140 -27.53 6.15 -2.43
C GLY A 140 -27.35 4.67 -2.06
N GLY A 141 -26.77 4.33 -0.91
CA GLY A 141 -26.48 2.94 -0.54
C GLY A 141 -26.91 2.59 0.88
N ALA A 142 -27.55 1.44 1.05
CA ALA A 142 -28.07 0.87 2.30
C ALA A 142 -26.99 0.48 3.34
N GLY A 143 -25.97 1.32 3.57
CA GLY A 143 -24.75 0.94 4.27
C GLY A 143 -24.21 1.97 5.28
N ARG A 144 -24.97 3.01 5.64
CA ARG A 144 -24.54 3.92 6.70
C ARG A 144 -24.57 3.18 8.04
N ARG A 145 -23.39 2.87 8.61
CA ARG A 145 -23.25 2.28 9.94
C ARG A 145 -23.50 3.36 11.00
N VAL A 146 -24.76 3.63 11.28
CA VAL A 146 -25.19 4.56 12.33
C VAL A 146 -25.18 3.79 13.65
N SER A 147 -24.25 4.12 14.57
CA SER A 147 -24.05 3.36 15.80
C SER A 147 -25.11 3.57 16.88
N SER A 148 -25.93 4.63 16.79
CA SER A 148 -27.17 4.81 17.58
C SER A 148 -27.76 6.18 17.27
N VAL A 149 -29.07 6.26 16.99
CA VAL A 149 -29.83 7.51 17.13
C VAL A 149 -30.92 7.23 18.15
N SER A 150 -30.81 7.85 19.32
CA SER A 150 -31.86 7.82 20.34
C SER A 150 -32.74 9.05 20.12
N ALA A 151 -33.93 8.84 19.56
CA ALA A 151 -34.99 9.84 19.57
C ALA A 151 -36.19 9.25 20.33
N GLU A 152 -36.63 9.95 21.38
CA GLU A 152 -37.94 9.73 22.02
C GLU A 152 -38.27 8.31 22.51
N GLY A 153 -37.27 7.58 23.04
CA GLY A 153 -37.51 6.34 23.79
C GLY A 153 -37.60 5.06 22.95
N GLN A 154 -37.26 5.10 21.66
CA GLN A 154 -37.04 3.90 20.84
C GLN A 154 -35.59 3.84 20.36
N SER A 155 -34.86 2.79 20.74
CA SER A 155 -33.50 2.54 20.26
C SER A 155 -33.55 1.59 19.06
N ILE A 156 -33.03 2.04 17.91
CA ILE A 156 -32.78 1.15 16.79
C ILE A 156 -31.33 0.69 16.87
N SER A 157 -31.12 -0.59 17.19
CA SER A 157 -29.82 -1.24 17.14
C SER A 157 -29.60 -1.79 15.74
N TYR A 158 -28.67 -1.19 14.99
CA TYR A 158 -28.19 -1.75 13.73
C TYR A 158 -26.88 -2.52 13.95
N GLU A 159 -26.62 -3.49 13.08
CA GLU A 159 -25.49 -4.42 13.14
C GLU A 159 -24.16 -3.66 13.23
N SER A 160 -23.46 -3.81 14.36
CA SER A 160 -22.14 -3.23 14.57
C SER A 160 -21.12 -3.90 13.65
N ALA A 161 -20.13 -3.14 13.18
CA ALA A 161 -18.97 -3.71 12.52
C ALA A 161 -18.36 -4.83 13.40
N PRO A 162 -17.97 -5.99 12.84
CA PRO A 162 -17.31 -7.04 13.61
C PRO A 162 -16.06 -6.47 14.31
N ALA A 163 -15.87 -6.84 15.57
CA ALA A 163 -14.71 -6.41 16.35
C ALA A 163 -13.42 -7.01 15.77
N ALA A 164 -12.29 -6.33 15.96
CA ALA A 164 -11.00 -6.81 15.52
C ALA A 164 -10.75 -8.26 16.00
N GLY A 165 -10.43 -9.16 15.05
CA GLY A 165 -10.23 -10.58 15.32
C GLY A 165 -11.47 -11.47 15.11
N GLN A 166 -12.65 -10.90 14.80
CA GLN A 166 -13.82 -11.66 14.39
C GLN A 166 -13.82 -11.95 12.87
N ALA A 167 -14.49 -13.02 12.45
CA ALA A 167 -14.68 -13.30 11.04
C ALA A 167 -15.43 -12.13 10.36
N GLY A 168 -14.91 -11.63 9.24
CA GLY A 168 -15.45 -10.45 8.55
C GLY A 168 -15.01 -9.11 9.13
N ALA A 169 -14.16 -9.08 10.16
CA ALA A 169 -13.55 -7.84 10.64
C ALA A 169 -12.60 -7.23 9.60
N LEU A 170 -12.54 -5.90 9.59
CA LEU A 170 -11.59 -5.18 8.75
C LEU A 170 -10.15 -5.53 9.16
N PRO A 171 -9.22 -5.70 8.20
CA PRO A 171 -7.81 -5.89 8.52
C PRO A 171 -7.30 -4.71 9.33
N SER A 172 -6.60 -4.97 10.43
CA SER A 172 -5.97 -3.92 11.24
C SER A 172 -4.66 -3.47 10.61
N ILE A 173 -4.30 -2.20 10.80
CA ILE A 173 -3.02 -1.66 10.29
C ILE A 173 -1.81 -2.38 10.92
N ASP A 174 -1.98 -2.92 12.13
CA ASP A 174 -0.95 -3.70 12.83
C ASP A 174 -0.63 -5.05 12.19
N SER A 175 -1.50 -5.56 11.31
CA SER A 175 -1.18 -6.73 10.49
C SER A 175 0.03 -6.50 9.57
N LEU A 176 0.36 -5.23 9.27
CA LEU A 176 1.48 -4.83 8.43
C LEU A 176 2.80 -4.65 9.20
N LYS A 177 2.83 -4.94 10.51
CA LYS A 177 3.99 -4.72 11.37
C LYS A 177 5.24 -5.50 10.95
N SER A 178 5.09 -6.65 10.31
CA SER A 178 6.22 -7.44 9.77
C SER A 178 7.00 -6.66 8.71
N LEU A 179 6.29 -5.97 7.80
CA LEU A 179 6.88 -5.16 6.73
C LEU A 179 7.66 -3.95 7.27
N ARG A 180 7.25 -3.43 8.43
CA ARG A 180 7.97 -2.37 9.14
C ARG A 180 9.31 -2.85 9.71
N ARG A 181 9.42 -4.13 10.10
CA ARG A 181 10.64 -4.69 10.73
C ARG A 181 11.77 -4.90 9.72
N LEU A 182 11.47 -5.00 8.43
CA LEU A 182 12.46 -5.21 7.36
C LEU A 182 13.34 -3.98 7.08
N LEU A 183 13.05 -2.83 7.69
CA LEU A 183 13.86 -1.60 7.63
C LEU A 183 15.02 -1.57 8.66
N PHE A 184 15.50 -2.72 9.14
CA PHE A 184 16.52 -2.79 10.18
C PHE A 184 17.96 -2.53 9.69
N GLU A 185 18.12 -1.80 8.59
CA GLU A 185 19.28 -0.92 8.45
C GLU A 185 18.76 0.51 8.66
N PRO A 186 19.14 1.18 9.76
CA PRO A 186 18.64 2.52 10.03
C PRO A 186 19.14 3.42 8.90
N LEU A 187 18.23 3.79 7.99
CA LEU A 187 18.38 4.94 7.11
C LEU A 187 18.91 6.06 8.02
N SER A 188 20.19 6.40 7.88
CA SER A 188 20.87 7.41 8.69
C SER A 188 20.32 8.76 8.30
N ARG A 189 19.08 9.03 8.73
CA ARG A 189 18.42 10.31 8.59
C ARG A 189 18.79 11.15 9.80
N PRO A 190 19.19 12.41 9.59
CA PRO A 190 19.34 13.35 10.69
C PRO A 190 17.99 13.42 11.43
N PRO A 191 18.01 13.51 12.77
CA PRO A 191 16.80 13.54 13.57
C PRO A 191 15.90 14.68 13.08
N ARG A 192 14.69 14.33 12.59
CA ARG A 192 13.65 15.33 12.35
C ARG A 192 13.30 15.98 13.68
N ALA A 193 13.21 17.30 13.69
CA ALA A 193 12.74 18.02 14.86
C ALA A 193 11.36 17.49 15.28
N PRO A 194 11.12 17.32 16.59
CA PRO A 194 9.82 16.89 17.09
C PRO A 194 8.73 17.86 16.63
N TRP A 195 7.59 17.33 16.16
CA TRP A 195 6.39 18.13 15.91
C TRP A 195 5.97 18.85 17.22
N PRO A 196 5.38 20.05 17.15
CA PRO A 196 5.14 20.94 18.30
C PRO A 196 4.27 20.37 19.44
N TYR A 197 3.73 19.15 19.32
CA TYR A 197 2.94 18.48 20.36
C TYR A 197 3.55 17.18 20.90
N SER A 198 4.73 16.73 20.44
CA SER A 198 5.35 15.53 21.02
C SER A 198 6.14 15.89 22.29
N SER A 199 5.51 15.73 23.45
CA SER A 199 6.14 15.91 24.77
C SER A 199 6.96 14.68 25.20
N THR A 200 7.99 14.32 24.42
CA THR A 200 8.99 13.32 24.88
C THR A 200 10.16 14.02 25.54
N ARG A 201 10.16 14.03 26.89
CA ARG A 201 11.34 14.38 27.72
C ARG A 201 12.50 13.43 27.36
N PRO A 202 13.66 13.93 26.90
CA PRO A 202 14.83 13.08 26.73
C PRO A 202 15.34 12.63 28.11
N ARG A 203 15.30 11.33 28.34
CA ARG A 203 15.89 10.68 29.52
C ARG A 203 17.42 10.68 29.34
N ARG A 204 18.11 11.50 30.13
CA ARG A 204 19.58 11.54 30.22
C ARG A 204 20.08 10.18 30.69
N TRP A 205 20.87 9.50 29.87
CA TRP A 205 21.72 8.40 30.32
C TRP A 205 23.06 9.00 30.76
N ARG A 206 23.54 8.55 31.93
CA ARG A 206 24.91 8.72 32.43
C ARG A 206 25.77 7.59 31.89
#